data_AF-A0A0Q0BIE2-F1
#
_entry.id   AF-A0A0Q0BIE2-F1
#
_cell.length_a   1.000
_cell.length_b   1.000
_cell.length_c   1.000
_cell.angle_alpha   90.00
_cell.angle_beta   90.00
_cell.angle_gamma   90.00
#
_symmetry.space_group_name_H-M   'P 1'
#
loop_
_entity.id
_entity.type
_entity.pdbx_description
1 polymer ?
#
loop_
_entity_poly.entity_id
_entity_poly.type
_entity_poly.pdbx_seq_one_letter_code
_entity_poly.pdbx_strand_id
1 'polypeptide(L)'
;PQLLVLDEPMSALDEAGIQVFERLLGDWRCSGITVLWIEHDLDAVRRLADQVTGLNRRVLFDEPAATALTPERLLTLFSAHPRNDGSTL
;
A
#
# COMPACT_ATOMS: atom_id res chain seq x y z
N PRO A 1 20.97 3.26 -5.22
CA PRO A 1 19.91 4.21 -4.82
C PRO A 1 19.58 3.95 -3.35
N GLN A 2 19.26 4.97 -2.56
CA GLN A 2 18.85 4.78 -1.16
C GLN A 2 17.34 4.58 -1.00
N LEU A 3 16.56 5.06 -1.99
CA LEU A 3 15.10 4.98 -2.04
C LEU A 3 14.65 4.59 -3.46
N LEU A 4 13.70 3.65 -3.53
CA LEU A 4 12.98 3.28 -4.75
C LEU A 4 11.50 3.61 -4.54
N VAL A 5 10.87 4.29 -5.51
CA VAL A 5 9.44 4.59 -5.49
C VAL A 5 8.78 3.86 -6.64
N LEU A 6 7.77 3.04 -6.35
CA LEU A 6 7.10 2.17 -7.30
C LEU A 6 5.60 2.43 -7.27
N ASP A 7 5.04 2.80 -8.41
CA ASP A 7 3.61 3.09 -8.57
C ASP A 7 2.91 1.92 -9.26
N GLU A 8 2.13 1.13 -8.50
CA GLU A 8 1.42 -0.07 -8.94
C GLU A 8 2.20 -0.97 -9.94
N PRO A 9 3.45 -1.35 -9.61
CA PRO A 9 4.37 -2.01 -10.53
C PRO A 9 3.89 -3.41 -10.97
N MET A 10 2.95 -4.01 -10.24
CA MET A 10 2.43 -5.35 -10.53
C MET A 10 1.18 -5.35 -11.41
N SER A 11 0.54 -4.19 -11.63
CA SER A 11 -0.76 -4.08 -12.31
C SER A 11 -0.80 -4.69 -13.72
N ALA A 12 0.33 -4.70 -14.44
CA ALA A 12 0.44 -5.21 -15.80
C ALA A 12 1.20 -6.55 -15.90
N LEU A 13 1.55 -7.16 -14.77
CA LEU A 13 2.32 -8.41 -14.74
C LEU A 13 1.39 -9.62 -14.70
N ASP A 14 1.85 -10.71 -15.33
CA ASP A 14 1.27 -12.03 -15.14
C ASP A 14 1.78 -12.66 -13.82
N GLU A 15 1.26 -13.84 -13.47
CA GLU A 15 1.61 -14.52 -12.23
C GLU A 15 3.12 -14.76 -12.08
N ALA A 16 3.80 -15.09 -13.18
CA ALA A 16 5.26 -15.26 -13.17
C ALA A 16 5.98 -13.93 -12.93
N GLY A 17 5.54 -12.85 -13.58
CA GLY A 17 6.07 -11.50 -13.37
C GLY A 17 5.89 -11.02 -11.92
N ILE A 18 4.73 -11.28 -11.32
CA ILE A 18 4.47 -10.99 -9.90
C ILE A 18 5.48 -11.71 -9.02
N GLN A 19 5.69 -13.02 -9.20
CA GLN A 19 6.67 -13.78 -8.41
C GLN A 19 8.10 -13.26 -8.53
N VAL A 20 8.49 -12.80 -9.73
CA VAL A 20 9.81 -12.16 -9.93
C VAL A 20 9.88 -10.84 -9.18
N PHE A 21 8.83 -10.02 -9.26
CA PHE A 21 8.76 -8.74 -8.55
C PHE A 21 8.82 -8.93 -7.03
N GLU A 22 8.06 -9.88 -6.47
CA GLU A 22 8.10 -10.20 -5.03
C GLU A 22 9.52 -10.57 -4.56
N ARG A 23 10.28 -11.32 -5.37
CA ARG A 23 11.68 -11.66 -5.08
C ARG A 23 12.58 -10.42 -5.09
N LEU A 24 12.44 -9.57 -6.12
CA LEU A 24 13.23 -8.33 -6.24
C LEU A 24 12.97 -7.39 -5.05
N LEU A 25 11.71 -7.29 -4.60
CA LEU A 25 11.35 -6.51 -3.44
C LEU A 25 12.08 -6.99 -2.18
N GLY A 26 12.16 -8.31 -1.99
CA GLY A 26 12.93 -8.94 -0.92
C GLY A 26 14.44 -8.66 -1.03
N ASP A 27 15.01 -8.73 -2.23
CA ASP A 27 16.44 -8.48 -2.47
C ASP A 27 16.81 -7.01 -2.19
N TRP A 28 15.96 -6.06 -2.58
CA TRP A 28 16.15 -4.63 -2.29
C TRP A 28 16.11 -4.36 -0.79
N ARG A 29 15.14 -4.95 -0.09
CA ARG A 29 15.08 -4.89 1.38
C ARG A 29 16.36 -5.45 2.02
N CYS A 30 16.80 -6.64 1.62
CA CYS A 30 18.00 -7.29 2.16
C CYS A 30 19.30 -6.51 1.88
N SER A 31 19.35 -5.76 0.77
CA SER A 31 20.48 -4.89 0.42
C SER A 31 20.42 -3.50 1.08
N GLY A 32 19.43 -3.23 1.93
CA GLY A 32 19.29 -1.98 2.67
C GLY A 32 18.70 -0.82 1.86
N ILE A 33 18.04 -1.12 0.74
CA ILE A 33 17.33 -0.13 -0.06
C ILE A 33 15.94 0.08 0.54
N THR A 34 15.57 1.34 0.80
CA THR A 34 14.18 1.68 1.18
C THR A 34 13.29 1.63 -0.05
N VAL A 35 12.13 0.99 0.06
CA VAL A 35 11.14 0.93 -1.03
C VAL A 35 9.83 1.57 -0.55
N LEU A 36 9.36 2.58 -1.28
CA LEU A 36 8.01 3.10 -1.19
C LEU A 36 7.20 2.49 -2.35
N TRP A 37 6.24 1.65 -2.00
CA TRP A 37 5.47 0.87 -2.96
C TRP A 37 3.99 1.22 -2.81
N ILE A 38 3.39 1.72 -3.90
CA ILE A 38 1.99 2.09 -3.97
C ILE A 38 1.22 0.88 -4.50
N GLU A 39 0.25 0.41 -3.71
CA GLU A 39 -0.60 -0.73 -4.06
C GLU A 39 -2.03 -0.60 -3.56
N HIS A 40 -2.93 -1.24 -4.30
CA HIS A 40 -4.32 -1.44 -3.91
C HIS A 40 -4.66 -2.91 -3.59
N ASP A 41 -3.78 -3.87 -3.95
CA ASP A 41 -3.94 -5.28 -3.56
C ASP A 41 -3.50 -5.49 -2.10
N LEU A 42 -4.47 -5.59 -1.20
CA LEU A 42 -4.24 -5.79 0.23
C LEU A 42 -3.60 -7.15 0.56
N ASP A 43 -3.84 -8.18 -0.24
CA ASP A 43 -3.25 -9.49 0.01
C ASP A 43 -1.75 -9.45 -0.25
N ALA A 44 -1.33 -8.76 -1.30
CA ALA A 44 0.09 -8.53 -1.57
C ALA A 44 0.73 -7.62 -0.51
N VAL A 45 0.07 -6.53 -0.13
CA VAL A 45 0.54 -5.64 0.96
C VAL A 45 0.70 -6.41 2.26
N ARG A 46 -0.24 -7.27 2.63
CA ARG A 46 -0.19 -8.07 3.86
C ARG A 46 1.00 -9.04 3.87
N ARG A 47 1.37 -9.59 2.73
CA ARG A 47 2.49 -10.55 2.60
C ARG A 47 3.85 -9.87 2.57
N LEU A 48 3.96 -8.70 1.94
CA LEU A 48 5.25 -8.15 1.51
C LEU A 48 5.67 -6.87 2.23
N ALA A 49 4.72 -6.08 2.75
CA ALA A 49 5.04 -4.80 3.37
C ALA A 49 5.44 -4.96 4.84
N ASP A 50 6.50 -4.26 5.25
CA ASP A 50 6.88 -4.13 6.67
C ASP A 50 6.00 -3.06 7.38
N GLN A 51 5.72 -1.95 6.69
CA GLN A 51 4.98 -0.77 7.15
C GLN A 51 3.90 -0.42 6.13
N VAL A 52 2.74 0.08 6.60
CA VAL A 52 1.61 0.43 5.74
C VAL A 52 1.07 1.81 6.10
N THR A 53 1.08 2.70 5.11
CA THR A 53 0.41 4.00 5.18
C THR A 53 -0.94 3.91 4.46
N GLY A 54 -2.03 4.15 5.18
CA GLY A 54 -3.38 4.21 4.59
C GLY A 54 -3.68 5.60 4.06
N LEU A 55 -3.96 5.73 2.76
CA LEU A 55 -4.22 7.01 2.10
C LEU A 55 -5.64 7.07 1.52
N ASN A 56 -6.45 8.03 1.98
CA ASN A 56 -7.72 8.41 1.34
C ASN A 56 -7.93 9.92 1.50
N ARG A 57 -7.58 10.69 0.46
CA ARG A 57 -7.50 12.17 0.42
C ARG A 57 -6.57 12.82 1.45
N ARG A 58 -6.23 12.11 2.52
CA ARG A 58 -5.28 12.38 3.59
C ARG A 58 -4.71 11.06 4.08
N VAL A 59 -3.58 11.11 4.78
CA VAL A 59 -3.06 9.96 5.51
C VAL A 59 -4.00 9.66 6.67
N LEU A 60 -4.50 8.43 6.75
CA LEU A 60 -5.39 7.95 7.80
C LEU A 60 -4.64 7.24 8.91
N PHE A 61 -3.58 6.51 8.56
CA PHE A 61 -2.71 5.80 9.50
C PHE A 61 -1.35 5.52 8.85
N ASP A 62 -0.34 5.28 9.69
CA ASP A 62 1.00 4.84 9.30
C ASP A 62 1.52 3.91 10.40
N GLU A 63 1.47 2.60 10.17
CA GLU A 63 1.69 1.57 11.19
C GLU A 63 2.25 0.28 10.56
N PRO A 64 2.91 -0.59 11.35
CA PRO A 64 3.36 -1.90 10.88
C PRO A 64 2.22 -2.68 10.21
N ALA A 65 2.51 -3.41 9.13
CA ALA A 65 1.49 -4.13 8.36
C ALA A 65 0.62 -5.06 9.23
N ALA A 66 1.23 -5.65 10.27
CA ALA A 66 0.58 -6.52 11.24
C ALA A 66 -0.60 -5.84 11.98
N THR A 67 -0.46 -4.56 12.32
CA THR A 67 -1.45 -3.77 13.09
C THR A 67 -2.30 -2.85 12.22
N ALA A 68 -1.82 -2.49 11.03
CA ALA A 68 -2.48 -1.54 10.14
C ALA A 68 -3.75 -2.11 9.46
N LEU A 69 -3.72 -3.38 9.06
CA LEU A 69 -4.73 -4.00 8.20
C LEU A 69 -5.87 -4.64 9.01
N THR A 70 -6.58 -3.84 9.84
CA THR A 70 -7.79 -4.29 10.55
C THR A 70 -9.05 -3.99 9.73
N PRO A 71 -10.14 -4.77 9.90
CA PRO A 71 -11.39 -4.54 9.17
C PRO A 71 -11.91 -3.11 9.29
N GLU A 72 -11.86 -2.50 10.48
CA GLU A 72 -12.35 -1.15 10.74
C GLU A 72 -11.55 -0.09 9.97
N ARG A 73 -10.22 -0.27 9.90
CA ARG A 73 -9.33 0.63 9.16
C ARG A 73 -9.51 0.49 7.66
N LEU A 74 -9.67 -0.74 7.17
CA LEU A 74 -9.94 -1.01 5.75
C LEU A 74 -11.29 -0.42 5.34
N LEU A 75 -12.34 -0.60 6.15
CA LEU A 75 -13.62 0.05 5.93
C LEU A 75 -13.46 1.56 5.83
N THR A 76 -12.72 2.18 6.75
CA THR A 76 -12.47 3.64 6.71
C THR A 76 -11.67 4.06 5.47
N LEU A 77 -10.69 3.26 5.06
CA LEU A 77 -9.83 3.53 3.90
C LEU A 77 -10.63 3.52 2.60
N PHE A 78 -11.49 2.52 2.39
CA PHE A 78 -12.27 2.35 1.16
C PHE A 78 -13.64 3.02 1.19
N SER A 79 -14.12 3.45 2.36
CA SER A 79 -15.37 4.21 2.45
C SER A 79 -15.21 5.55 1.74
N ALA A 80 -15.93 5.71 0.64
CA ALA A 80 -16.21 7.02 0.08
C ALA A 80 -17.12 7.75 1.07
N HIS A 81 -16.57 8.51 2.03
CA HIS A 81 -17.38 9.53 2.69
C HIS A 81 -17.82 10.50 1.59
N PRO A 82 -19.14 10.60 1.30
CA PRO A 82 -19.63 11.61 0.39
C PRO A 82 -19.23 12.95 0.99
N ARG A 83 -18.79 13.89 0.13
CA ARG A 83 -18.69 15.29 0.54
C ARG A 83 -20.03 15.68 1.15
N ASN A 84 -20.04 15.94 2.46
CA ASN A 84 -21.11 16.76 3.03
C ASN A 84 -20.81 18.19 2.59
N ASP A 85 -21.11 18.49 1.32
CA ASP A 85 -21.12 19.85 0.82
C ASP A 85 -22.32 20.52 1.51
N GLY A 86 -22.05 21.06 2.70
CA GLY A 86 -22.95 21.91 3.47
C GLY A 86 -23.21 23.23 2.76
N SER A 87 -23.88 23.16 1.62
CA SER A 87 -24.40 24.28 0.86
C SER A 87 -25.91 24.12 0.75
N THR A 88 -26.64 24.38 1.83
CA THR A 88 -27.91 25.11 1.72
C THR A 88 -28.28 25.72 3.08
N LEU A 89 -28.56 27.03 3.01
CA LEU A 89 -29.14 27.97 3.98
C LEU A 89 -28.14 28.72 4.87
#